data_AF-A0A2A5BB96-F1
#
_entry.id   AF-A0A2A5BB96-F1
#
_cell.length_a   1.000
_cell.length_b   1.000
_cell.length_c   1.000
_cell.angle_alpha   90.00
_cell.angle_beta   90.00
_cell.angle_gamma   90.00
#
_symmetry.space_group_name_H-M   'P 1'
#
loop_
_entity.id
_entity.type
_entity.pdbx_description
1 polymer ?
#
loop_
_entity_poly.entity_id
_entity_poly.type
_entity_poly.pdbx_seq_one_letter_code
_entity_poly.pdbx_strand_id
1 'polypeptide(L)'
;MKQEMKCPKCGTKLDWWKLLLRHFEWGIPSYLYSIVGGLRTTVMIHIKPNETFELDLVKLGIPEESKILHVGYTPNDKGLFPLEIHGNTPYRHFIPHKILLFGRPIGEPCEKTPVAVSIDWVKNPVNNEIWNNLIESVEAFSINRFQSSVIPANVAVEAKLNEIIDGYLSRYASVKRVADFLTSGATYSHQLNILLPLIASFEDFPILPNDIRGSLNELRVYRNEIAHKGMTTKPLEKSTMSTLLCSASFAMGYLKLLEEKINKNHL
;
A
#
# COMPACT_ATOMS: atom_id res chain seq x y z
N MET A 1 24.34 -0.31 -3.38
CA MET A 1 24.66 0.24 -4.71
C MET A 1 23.37 0.88 -5.25
N LYS A 2 23.27 2.21 -5.36
CA LYS A 2 22.07 2.86 -5.93
C LYS A 2 22.10 2.58 -7.43
N GLN A 3 21.31 1.63 -7.92
CA GLN A 3 21.17 1.37 -9.35
C GLN A 3 20.51 2.60 -9.99
N GLU A 4 21.33 3.40 -10.66
CA GLU A 4 20.90 4.56 -11.43
C GLU A 4 20.27 4.07 -12.74
N MET A 5 18.95 4.09 -12.85
CA MET A 5 18.28 3.91 -14.15
C MET A 5 18.14 5.26 -14.85
N LYS A 6 18.44 5.30 -16.15
CA LYS A 6 18.15 6.48 -16.97
C LYS A 6 16.70 6.40 -17.44
N CYS A 7 15.98 7.52 -17.35
CA CYS A 7 14.67 7.64 -17.96
C CYS A 7 14.80 7.37 -19.47
N PRO A 8 14.03 6.41 -20.04
CA PRO A 8 14.14 6.07 -21.45
C PRO A 8 13.72 7.23 -22.38
N LYS A 9 12.92 8.18 -21.89
CA LYS A 9 12.44 9.32 -22.67
C LYS A 9 13.38 10.53 -22.64
N CYS A 10 14.00 10.84 -21.50
CA CYS A 10 14.79 12.07 -21.33
C CYS A 10 16.23 11.86 -20.86
N GLY A 11 16.67 10.61 -20.64
CA GLY A 11 18.03 10.28 -20.22
C GLY A 11 18.39 10.69 -18.78
N THR A 12 17.49 11.36 -18.06
CA THR A 12 17.70 11.78 -16.66
C THR A 12 17.94 10.56 -15.77
N LYS A 13 18.97 10.62 -14.93
CA LYS A 13 19.22 9.61 -13.90
C LYS A 13 18.11 9.65 -12.87
N LEU A 14 17.35 8.57 -12.76
CA LEU A 14 16.26 8.42 -11.79
C LEU A 14 16.78 7.71 -10.55
N ASP A 15 16.62 8.38 -9.40
CA ASP A 15 16.72 7.77 -8.09
C ASP A 15 15.32 7.27 -7.71
N TRP A 16 15.08 5.97 -7.86
CA TRP A 16 13.78 5.35 -7.56
C TRP A 16 13.31 5.62 -6.14
N TRP A 17 14.24 5.65 -5.19
CA TRP A 17 13.91 5.97 -3.80
C TRP A 17 13.35 7.38 -3.68
N LYS A 18 14.03 8.38 -4.27
CA LYS A 18 13.52 9.76 -4.27
C LYS A 18 12.21 9.89 -5.05
N LEU A 19 12.06 9.14 -6.14
CA LEU A 19 10.83 9.14 -6.94
C LEU A 19 9.64 8.58 -6.14
N LEU A 20 9.82 7.45 -5.46
CA LEU A 20 8.79 6.85 -4.60
C LEU A 20 8.46 7.76 -3.43
N LEU A 21 9.46 8.35 -2.77
CA LEU A 21 9.24 9.27 -1.65
C LEU A 21 8.40 10.50 -2.06
N ARG A 22 8.62 11.02 -3.28
CA ARG A 22 7.82 12.12 -3.84
C ARG A 22 6.33 11.82 -3.97
N HIS A 23 5.93 10.54 -4.10
CA HIS A 23 4.51 10.18 -4.16
C HIS A 23 3.78 10.52 -2.85
N PHE A 24 4.49 10.53 -1.71
CA PHE A 24 3.93 10.94 -0.43
C PHE A 24 3.85 12.46 -0.23
N GLU A 25 4.59 13.24 -1.02
CA GLU A 25 4.57 14.71 -0.94
C GLU A 25 3.30 15.29 -1.58
N TRP A 26 2.90 14.75 -2.74
CA TRP A 26 1.85 15.32 -3.59
C TRP A 26 0.43 15.26 -3.01
N GLY A 27 0.17 14.41 -2.01
CA GLY A 27 -1.16 14.32 -1.38
C GLY A 27 -2.27 13.83 -2.32
N ILE A 28 -1.91 13.23 -3.45
CA ILE A 28 -2.86 12.67 -4.41
C ILE A 28 -3.02 11.17 -4.12
N PRO A 29 -4.23 10.67 -3.78
CA PRO A 29 -4.43 9.28 -3.38
C PRO A 29 -3.89 8.22 -4.34
N SER A 30 -4.03 8.36 -5.66
CA SER A 30 -3.46 7.37 -6.61
C SER A 30 -1.97 7.21 -6.48
N TYR A 31 -1.26 8.31 -6.22
CA TYR A 31 0.19 8.24 -6.14
C TYR A 31 0.58 7.43 -4.90
N LEU A 32 -0.14 7.59 -3.80
CA LEU A 32 0.03 6.76 -2.60
C LEU A 32 -0.29 5.29 -2.89
N TYR A 33 -1.45 5.00 -3.50
CA TYR A 33 -1.87 3.63 -3.75
C TYR A 33 -0.99 2.90 -4.76
N SER A 34 -0.42 3.61 -5.74
CA SER A 34 0.48 3.00 -6.74
C SER A 34 1.71 2.33 -6.11
N ILE A 35 2.17 2.83 -4.95
CA ILE A 35 3.32 2.29 -4.20
C ILE A 35 3.03 0.90 -3.65
N VAL A 36 1.75 0.58 -3.41
CA VAL A 36 1.28 -0.72 -2.92
C VAL A 36 0.59 -1.55 -4.02
N GLY A 37 0.93 -1.27 -5.28
CA GLY A 37 0.39 -1.99 -6.43
C GLY A 37 -1.00 -1.53 -6.87
N GLY A 38 -1.44 -0.36 -6.41
CA GLY A 38 -2.70 0.26 -6.80
C GLY A 38 -2.74 0.59 -8.28
N LEU A 39 -3.85 0.22 -8.90
CA LEU A 39 -4.23 0.52 -10.26
C LEU A 39 -5.30 1.61 -10.25
N ARG A 40 -5.39 2.36 -11.34
CA ARG A 40 -6.40 3.40 -11.53
C ARG A 40 -7.21 3.15 -12.79
N THR A 41 -8.52 3.21 -12.64
CA THR A 41 -9.47 3.26 -13.75
C THR A 41 -10.17 4.62 -13.72
N THR A 42 -10.18 5.33 -14.85
CA THR A 42 -10.92 6.58 -15.00
C THR A 42 -11.96 6.44 -16.09
N VAL A 43 -13.20 6.85 -15.81
CA VAL A 43 -14.32 6.81 -16.76
C VAL A 43 -15.11 8.11 -16.67
N MET A 44 -15.79 8.48 -17.76
CA MET A 44 -16.77 9.55 -17.76
C MET A 44 -18.17 8.94 -17.78
N ILE A 45 -18.99 9.25 -16.77
CA ILE A 45 -20.41 8.88 -16.72
C ILE A 45 -21.26 10.13 -16.89
N HIS A 46 -22.55 9.95 -17.20
CA HIS A 46 -23.50 11.06 -17.29
C HIS A 46 -24.62 10.82 -16.27
N ILE A 47 -24.77 11.76 -15.33
CA ILE A 47 -25.79 11.68 -14.28
C ILE A 47 -26.87 12.71 -14.60
N LYS A 48 -28.13 12.36 -14.35
CA LYS A 48 -29.27 13.26 -14.47
C LYS A 48 -29.67 13.80 -13.08
N PRO A 49 -30.16 15.05 -12.98
CA PRO A 49 -30.62 15.58 -11.70
C PRO A 49 -31.84 14.82 -11.18
N ASN A 50 -31.88 14.60 -9.86
CA ASN A 50 -32.94 13.87 -9.15
C ASN A 50 -33.14 12.40 -9.59
N GLU A 51 -32.22 11.84 -10.35
CA GLU A 51 -32.22 10.43 -10.73
C GLU A 51 -31.07 9.68 -10.05
N THR A 52 -31.25 8.36 -9.93
CA THR A 52 -30.19 7.45 -9.48
C THR A 52 -29.42 6.87 -10.67
N PHE A 53 -28.14 6.64 -10.47
CA PHE A 53 -27.25 5.99 -11.44
C PHE A 53 -26.51 4.86 -10.74
N GLU A 54 -26.63 3.63 -11.26
CA GLU A 54 -25.84 2.50 -10.78
C GLU A 54 -24.52 2.42 -11.55
N LEU A 55 -23.42 2.65 -10.84
CA LEU A 55 -22.07 2.47 -11.34
C LEU A 55 -21.60 1.05 -10.99
N ASP A 56 -21.52 0.20 -12.02
CA ASP A 56 -21.02 -1.17 -11.92
C ASP A 56 -19.56 -1.22 -12.36
N LEU A 57 -18.66 -1.38 -11.39
CA LEU A 57 -17.21 -1.39 -11.61
C LEU A 57 -16.73 -2.62 -12.39
N VAL A 58 -17.44 -3.74 -12.30
CA VAL A 58 -17.10 -4.96 -13.05
C VAL A 58 -17.32 -4.76 -14.54
N LYS A 59 -18.40 -4.05 -14.92
CA LYS A 59 -18.63 -3.65 -16.32
C LYS A 59 -17.55 -2.70 -16.87
N LEU A 60 -16.78 -2.05 -16.00
CA LEU A 60 -15.64 -1.21 -16.37
C LEU A 60 -14.32 -1.99 -16.46
N GLY A 61 -14.36 -3.33 -16.28
CA GLY A 61 -13.19 -4.20 -16.33
C GLY A 61 -12.43 -4.31 -15.01
N ILE A 62 -12.97 -3.80 -13.90
CA ILE A 62 -12.38 -3.99 -12.57
C ILE A 62 -12.80 -5.39 -12.07
N PRO A 63 -11.87 -6.30 -11.77
CA PRO A 63 -12.21 -7.65 -11.36
C PRO A 63 -13.02 -7.68 -10.06
N GLU A 64 -13.98 -8.60 -9.94
CA GLU A 64 -14.86 -8.73 -8.77
C GLU A 64 -14.07 -9.07 -7.49
N GLU A 65 -12.94 -9.77 -7.62
CA GLU A 65 -12.03 -10.12 -6.52
C GLU A 65 -11.07 -8.99 -6.09
N SER A 66 -11.16 -7.82 -6.72
CA SER A 66 -10.34 -6.67 -6.35
C SER A 66 -10.85 -5.96 -5.09
N LYS A 67 -9.96 -5.28 -4.35
CA LYS A 67 -10.37 -4.29 -3.33
C LYS A 67 -10.37 -2.92 -3.96
N ILE A 68 -11.49 -2.21 -3.82
CA ILE A 68 -11.59 -0.80 -4.16
C ILE A 68 -11.03 0.01 -2.98
N LEU A 69 -10.07 0.88 -3.27
CA LEU A 69 -9.32 1.66 -2.27
C LEU A 69 -9.89 3.07 -2.13
N HIS A 70 -10.29 3.67 -3.24
CA HIS A 70 -10.81 5.02 -3.27
C HIS A 70 -11.62 5.25 -4.55
N VAL A 71 -12.70 6.03 -4.44
CA VAL A 71 -13.47 6.52 -5.58
C VAL A 71 -13.63 8.02 -5.45
N GLY A 72 -13.19 8.74 -6.48
CA GLY A 72 -13.34 10.18 -6.58
C GLY A 72 -14.31 10.55 -7.70
N TYR A 73 -15.25 11.44 -7.40
CA TYR A 73 -16.20 11.98 -8.37
C TYR A 73 -15.91 13.46 -8.63
N THR A 74 -15.69 13.80 -9.89
CA THR A 74 -15.47 15.19 -10.32
C THR A 74 -16.53 15.54 -11.36
N PRO A 75 -17.59 16.28 -10.99
CA PRO A 75 -18.54 16.80 -11.98
C PRO A 75 -17.83 17.82 -12.88
N ASN A 76 -17.88 17.58 -14.19
CA ASN A 76 -17.50 18.53 -15.20
C ASN A 76 -18.75 19.37 -15.48
N ASP A 77 -18.71 20.67 -15.21
CA ASP A 77 -19.81 21.64 -15.34
C ASP A 77 -20.70 21.86 -14.10
N LYS A 78 -21.61 22.83 -14.24
CA LYS A 78 -22.62 23.23 -13.27
C LYS A 78 -23.84 22.30 -13.38
N GLY A 79 -24.64 22.25 -12.31
CA GLY A 79 -26.00 21.74 -12.35
C GLY A 79 -26.30 20.60 -11.38
N LEU A 80 -25.32 19.75 -11.05
CA LEU A 80 -25.48 18.75 -9.99
C LEU A 80 -24.16 18.34 -9.34
N PHE A 81 -24.30 17.71 -8.17
CA PHE A 81 -23.23 17.02 -7.47
C PHE A 81 -23.61 15.54 -7.26
N PRO A 82 -22.73 14.58 -7.58
CA PRO A 82 -22.97 13.16 -7.35
C PRO A 82 -22.92 12.85 -5.85
N LEU A 83 -23.95 12.19 -5.32
CA LEU A 83 -23.97 11.70 -3.96
C LEU A 83 -24.02 10.17 -3.95
N GLU A 84 -23.11 9.52 -3.24
CA GLU A 84 -23.23 8.09 -2.96
C GLU A 84 -24.41 7.83 -2.03
N ILE A 85 -25.31 6.94 -2.47
CA ILE A 85 -26.41 6.44 -1.64
C ILE A 85 -25.92 5.20 -0.91
N HIS A 86 -26.11 5.19 0.40
CA HIS A 86 -25.84 4.06 1.28
C HIS A 86 -27.07 3.70 2.11
N GLY A 87 -27.10 2.50 2.67
CA GLY A 87 -28.14 2.09 3.61
C GLY A 87 -28.07 2.84 4.95
N ASN A 88 -28.99 2.52 5.87
CA ASN A 88 -29.04 3.13 7.21
C ASN A 88 -27.75 2.92 8.04
N THR A 89 -26.94 1.92 7.67
CA THR A 89 -25.66 1.62 8.29
C THR A 89 -24.58 1.61 7.20
N PRO A 90 -23.95 2.76 6.90
CA PRO A 90 -22.89 2.83 5.90
C PRO A 90 -21.65 2.07 6.37
N TYR A 91 -21.10 1.23 5.50
CA TYR A 91 -19.77 0.66 5.69
C TYR A 91 -18.72 1.74 5.39
N ARG A 92 -17.99 2.20 6.40
CA ARG A 92 -17.05 3.34 6.26
C ARG A 92 -15.68 2.98 5.65
N HIS A 93 -15.37 1.69 5.54
CA HIS A 93 -14.05 1.18 5.11
C HIS A 93 -14.15 0.13 4.00
N PHE A 94 -15.36 -0.11 3.50
CA PHE A 94 -15.61 -1.06 2.41
C PHE A 94 -16.33 -0.33 1.29
N ILE A 95 -15.72 -0.30 0.11
CA ILE A 95 -16.31 0.27 -1.09
C ILE A 95 -16.77 -0.89 -1.98
N PRO A 96 -18.08 -1.01 -2.26
CA PRO A 96 -18.61 -2.09 -3.08
C PRO A 96 -18.30 -1.86 -4.57
N HIS A 97 -18.32 -2.93 -5.36
CA HIS A 97 -18.20 -2.86 -6.82
C HIS A 97 -19.45 -2.30 -7.51
N LYS A 98 -20.57 -2.22 -6.80
CA LYS A 98 -21.79 -1.55 -7.28
C LYS A 98 -22.03 -0.34 -6.41
N ILE A 99 -21.93 0.84 -7.01
CA ILE A 99 -22.09 2.11 -6.31
C ILE A 99 -23.33 2.80 -6.85
N LEU A 100 -24.26 3.15 -5.95
CA LEU A 100 -25.44 3.88 -6.31
C LEU A 100 -25.19 5.39 -6.11
N LEU A 101 -25.33 6.17 -7.18
CA LEU A 101 -25.16 7.61 -7.17
C LEU A 101 -26.51 8.30 -7.31
N PHE A 102 -26.70 9.43 -6.65
CA PHE A 102 -27.83 10.34 -6.82
C PHE A 102 -27.35 11.69 -7.34
N GLY A 103 -27.93 12.15 -8.45
CA GLY A 103 -27.61 13.47 -9.00
C GLY A 103 -28.30 14.58 -8.22
N ARG A 104 -27.69 15.09 -7.14
CA ARG A 104 -28.27 16.21 -6.38
C ARG A 104 -28.13 17.50 -7.20
N PRO A 105 -29.23 18.15 -7.61
CA PRO A 105 -29.13 19.40 -8.35
C PRO A 105 -28.46 20.49 -7.49
N ILE A 106 -27.53 21.23 -8.09
CA ILE A 106 -26.87 22.39 -7.49
C ILE A 106 -26.69 23.46 -8.56
N GLY A 107 -27.22 24.66 -8.28
CA GLY A 107 -27.11 25.81 -9.18
C GLY A 107 -28.15 25.79 -10.29
N GLU A 108 -27.72 26.10 -11.50
CA GLU A 108 -28.60 26.21 -12.68
C GLU A 108 -29.11 24.84 -13.14
N PRO A 109 -30.37 24.74 -13.59
CA PRO A 109 -30.90 23.50 -14.15
C PRO A 109 -30.06 22.97 -15.30
N CYS A 110 -29.76 21.68 -15.29
CA CYS A 110 -29.06 20.97 -16.35
C CYS A 110 -29.79 19.66 -16.65
N GLU A 111 -29.82 19.21 -17.90
CA GLU A 111 -30.46 17.92 -18.25
C GLU A 111 -29.61 16.72 -17.80
N LYS A 112 -28.29 16.82 -17.98
CA LYS A 112 -27.32 15.80 -17.57
C LYS A 112 -25.94 16.43 -17.34
N THR A 113 -25.23 15.97 -16.33
CA THR A 113 -23.88 16.44 -16.03
C THR A 113 -22.88 15.30 -16.26
N PRO A 114 -21.85 15.51 -17.10
CA PRO A 114 -20.73 14.58 -17.20
C PRO A 114 -19.95 14.57 -15.88
N VAL A 115 -19.72 13.39 -15.32
CA VAL A 115 -18.94 13.20 -14.09
C VAL A 115 -17.76 12.31 -14.42
N ALA A 116 -16.54 12.84 -14.22
CA ALA A 116 -15.33 12.04 -14.24
C ALA A 116 -15.25 11.23 -12.94
N VAL A 117 -15.22 9.91 -13.07
CA VAL A 117 -15.04 8.98 -11.96
C VAL A 117 -13.63 8.44 -12.02
N SER A 118 -12.88 8.61 -10.94
CA SER A 118 -11.57 7.98 -10.74
C SER A 118 -11.70 6.88 -9.68
N ILE A 119 -11.27 5.67 -10.01
CA ILE A 119 -11.35 4.50 -9.13
C ILE A 119 -9.94 3.97 -8.94
N ASP A 120 -9.46 3.99 -7.70
CA ASP A 120 -8.19 3.37 -7.30
C ASP A 120 -8.49 1.99 -6.68
N TRP A 121 -7.83 0.93 -7.16
CA TRP A 121 -8.11 -0.45 -6.77
C TRP A 121 -6.84 -1.33 -6.82
N VAL A 122 -6.86 -2.47 -6.14
CA VAL A 122 -5.76 -3.46 -6.19
C VAL A 122 -6.28 -4.83 -6.58
N LYS A 123 -5.51 -5.54 -7.41
CA LYS A 123 -5.85 -6.91 -7.80
C LYS A 123 -5.56 -7.88 -6.66
N ASN A 124 -6.58 -8.66 -6.30
CA ASN A 124 -6.49 -9.85 -5.44
C ASN A 124 -5.84 -9.67 -4.05
N PRO A 125 -6.36 -8.80 -3.17
CA PRO A 125 -5.96 -8.72 -1.77
C PRO A 125 -6.62 -9.77 -0.86
N VAL A 126 -7.66 -10.47 -1.33
CA VAL A 126 -8.56 -11.28 -0.48
C VAL A 126 -7.84 -12.45 0.22
N ASN A 127 -6.64 -12.84 -0.24
CA ASN A 127 -5.85 -13.93 0.35
C ASN A 127 -4.42 -13.51 0.75
N ASN A 128 -4.13 -12.22 0.87
CA ASN A 128 -2.80 -11.75 1.28
C ASN A 128 -2.90 -10.73 2.43
N GLU A 129 -3.13 -11.26 3.63
CA GLU A 129 -3.20 -10.49 4.89
C GLU A 129 -1.96 -9.61 5.10
N ILE A 130 -0.79 -10.08 4.71
CA ILE A 130 0.47 -9.34 4.80
C ILE A 130 0.41 -8.07 3.92
N TRP A 131 -0.11 -8.19 2.70
CA TRP A 131 -0.27 -7.05 1.80
C TRP A 131 -1.41 -6.12 2.24
N ASN A 132 -2.48 -6.66 2.82
CA ASN A 132 -3.58 -5.86 3.37
C ASN A 132 -3.12 -4.93 4.48
N ASN A 133 -2.24 -5.40 5.36
CA ASN A 133 -1.62 -4.56 6.37
C ASN A 133 -0.88 -3.36 5.73
N LEU A 134 -0.14 -3.55 4.64
CA LEU A 134 0.51 -2.42 3.97
C LEU A 134 -0.51 -1.44 3.36
N ILE A 135 -1.58 -1.95 2.75
CA ILE A 135 -2.67 -1.13 2.21
C ILE A 135 -3.35 -0.30 3.31
N GLU A 136 -3.70 -0.91 4.44
CA GLU A 136 -4.30 -0.22 5.59
C GLU A 136 -3.42 0.91 6.12
N SER A 137 -2.09 0.71 6.11
CA SER A 137 -1.14 1.75 6.48
C SER A 137 -1.21 2.95 5.52
N VAL A 138 -1.30 2.70 4.22
CA VAL A 138 -1.46 3.73 3.18
C VAL A 138 -2.81 4.44 3.29
N GLU A 139 -3.90 3.70 3.52
CA GLU A 139 -5.23 4.27 3.76
C GLU A 139 -5.21 5.23 4.96
N ALA A 140 -4.63 4.79 6.09
CA ALA A 140 -4.46 5.63 7.28
C ALA A 140 -3.60 6.88 7.00
N PHE A 141 -2.52 6.73 6.22
CA PHE A 141 -1.65 7.84 5.83
C PHE A 141 -2.42 8.86 4.97
N SER A 142 -3.25 8.38 4.02
CA SER A 142 -4.00 9.23 3.10
C SER A 142 -4.99 10.18 3.79
N ILE A 143 -5.48 9.79 4.97
CA ILE A 143 -6.38 10.60 5.81
C ILE A 143 -5.66 11.28 7.00
N ASN A 144 -4.33 11.44 6.90
CA ASN A 144 -3.47 12.08 7.90
C ASN A 144 -3.44 11.41 9.28
N ARG A 145 -3.76 10.11 9.36
CA ARG A 145 -3.67 9.31 10.60
C ARG A 145 -2.33 8.60 10.69
N PHE A 146 -1.24 9.37 10.77
CA PHE A 146 0.13 8.85 10.71
C PHE A 146 0.44 7.82 11.80
N GLN A 147 -0.04 8.01 13.04
CA GLN A 147 0.13 7.02 14.10
C GLN A 147 -0.56 5.69 13.78
N SER A 148 -1.74 5.73 13.16
CA SER A 148 -2.48 4.53 12.73
C SER A 148 -1.80 3.80 11.58
N SER A 149 -0.88 4.44 10.84
CA SER A 149 -0.10 3.80 9.79
C SER A 149 1.03 2.90 10.32
N VAL A 150 1.50 3.12 11.55
CA VAL A 150 2.73 2.51 12.07
C VAL A 150 2.62 0.99 12.25
N ILE A 151 1.64 0.55 13.04
CA ILE A 151 1.44 -0.88 13.35
C ILE A 151 1.27 -1.70 12.07
N PRO A 152 0.30 -1.37 11.18
CA PRO A 152 0.07 -2.18 10.00
C PRO A 152 1.27 -2.19 9.02
N ALA A 153 2.00 -1.07 8.86
CA ALA A 153 3.24 -1.07 8.07
C ALA A 153 4.32 -2.00 8.66
N ASN A 154 4.52 -1.97 9.98
CA ASN A 154 5.49 -2.84 10.63
C ASN A 154 5.10 -4.32 10.50
N VAL A 155 3.82 -4.64 10.75
CA VAL A 155 3.31 -6.02 10.67
C VAL A 155 3.50 -6.60 9.28
N ALA A 156 3.22 -5.84 8.22
CA ALA A 156 3.44 -6.28 6.84
C ALA A 156 4.90 -6.71 6.60
N VAL A 157 5.86 -5.85 6.95
CA VAL A 157 7.28 -6.14 6.72
C VAL A 157 7.77 -7.28 7.61
N GLU A 158 7.40 -7.28 8.89
CA GLU A 158 7.82 -8.30 9.85
C GLU A 158 7.29 -9.69 9.48
N ALA A 159 6.01 -9.78 9.09
CA ALA A 159 5.41 -11.03 8.65
C ALA A 159 6.09 -11.55 7.37
N LYS A 160 6.29 -10.69 6.35
CA LYS A 160 6.92 -11.14 5.10
C LYS A 160 8.39 -11.52 5.28
N LEU A 161 9.11 -10.77 6.10
CA LEU A 161 10.49 -11.08 6.44
C LEU A 161 10.55 -12.45 7.12
N ASN A 162 9.74 -12.67 8.16
CA ASN A 162 9.70 -13.93 8.89
C ASN A 162 9.38 -15.11 7.95
N GLU A 163 8.36 -14.98 7.09
CA GLU A 163 8.00 -15.98 6.08
C GLU A 163 9.21 -16.41 5.21
N ILE A 164 9.98 -15.43 4.72
CA ILE A 164 11.16 -15.70 3.89
C ILE A 164 12.29 -16.35 4.69
N ILE A 165 12.59 -15.84 5.88
CA ILE A 165 13.68 -16.38 6.70
C ILE A 165 13.34 -17.81 7.15
N ASP A 166 12.11 -18.04 7.62
CA ASP A 166 11.63 -19.35 8.04
C ASP A 166 11.64 -20.36 6.88
N GLY A 167 11.08 -19.98 5.73
CA GLY A 167 11.06 -20.82 4.53
C GLY A 167 12.45 -21.14 3.99
N TYR A 168 13.40 -20.22 4.11
CA TYR A 168 14.79 -20.44 3.70
C TYR A 168 15.54 -21.36 4.66
N LEU A 169 15.47 -21.10 5.97
CA LEU A 169 16.20 -21.88 6.98
C LEU A 169 15.61 -23.29 7.19
N SER A 170 14.30 -23.46 6.99
CA SER A 170 13.62 -24.77 7.08
C SER A 170 14.08 -25.78 6.03
N ARG A 171 14.89 -25.36 5.06
CA ARG A 171 15.57 -26.26 4.11
C ARG A 171 16.77 -26.97 4.73
N TYR A 172 17.36 -26.38 5.77
CA TYR A 172 18.61 -26.84 6.39
C TYR A 172 18.41 -27.40 7.80
N ALA A 173 17.30 -27.07 8.45
CA ALA A 173 16.96 -27.53 9.79
C ALA A 173 15.45 -27.83 9.88
N SER A 174 15.05 -28.60 10.90
CA SER A 174 13.64 -28.88 11.12
C SER A 174 12.86 -27.61 11.42
N VAL A 175 11.63 -27.52 10.90
CA VAL A 175 10.70 -26.39 11.11
C VAL A 175 10.61 -25.98 12.58
N LYS A 176 10.53 -26.95 13.49
CA LYS A 176 10.52 -26.68 14.94
C LYS A 176 11.76 -25.94 15.42
N ARG A 177 12.96 -26.38 15.03
CA ARG A 177 14.22 -25.74 15.44
C ARG A 177 14.35 -24.34 14.84
N VAL A 178 13.89 -24.15 13.60
CA VAL A 178 13.89 -22.84 12.94
C VAL A 178 12.94 -21.88 13.67
N ALA A 179 11.70 -22.31 13.95
CA ALA A 179 10.74 -21.51 14.70
C ALA A 179 11.26 -21.12 16.10
N ASP A 180 11.85 -22.08 16.83
CA ASP A 180 12.47 -21.82 18.14
C ASP A 180 13.60 -20.79 18.01
N PHE A 181 14.46 -20.91 17.00
CA PHE A 181 15.55 -19.97 16.74
C PHE A 181 15.04 -18.56 16.37
N LEU A 182 14.05 -18.44 15.49
CA LEU A 182 13.52 -17.15 15.06
C LEU A 182 12.72 -16.44 16.18
N THR A 183 12.18 -17.19 17.12
CA THR A 183 11.45 -16.64 18.27
C THR A 183 12.40 -16.22 19.40
N SER A 184 13.41 -17.03 19.70
CA SER A 184 14.24 -16.86 20.91
C SER A 184 15.67 -16.39 20.66
N GLY A 185 16.26 -16.76 19.52
CA GLY A 185 17.67 -16.48 19.21
C GLY A 185 17.89 -15.34 18.21
N ALA A 186 16.96 -15.15 17.27
CA ALA A 186 17.07 -14.17 16.19
C ALA A 186 15.88 -13.22 16.17
N THR A 187 15.92 -12.18 17.01
CA THR A 187 14.92 -11.11 17.01
C THR A 187 14.80 -10.43 15.64
N TYR A 188 13.69 -9.70 15.39
CA TYR A 188 13.49 -8.94 14.15
C TYR A 188 14.71 -8.14 13.69
N SER A 189 15.44 -7.50 14.62
CA SER A 189 16.65 -6.73 14.28
C SER A 189 17.75 -7.64 13.72
N HIS A 190 17.94 -8.85 14.29
CA HIS A 190 18.89 -9.82 13.76
C HIS A 190 18.45 -10.36 12.40
N GLN A 191 17.16 -10.62 12.23
CA GLN A 191 16.60 -11.07 10.94
C GLN A 191 16.85 -10.03 9.85
N LEU A 192 16.53 -8.76 10.11
CA LEU A 192 16.67 -7.67 9.15
C LEU A 192 18.14 -7.29 8.89
N ASN A 193 18.97 -7.26 9.92
CA ASN A 193 20.32 -6.69 9.83
C ASN A 193 21.41 -7.73 9.53
N ILE A 194 21.16 -9.01 9.80
CA ILE A 194 22.15 -10.10 9.65
C ILE A 194 21.64 -11.17 8.69
N LEU A 195 20.51 -11.80 8.99
CA LEU A 195 20.04 -12.96 8.21
C LEU A 195 19.61 -12.57 6.78
N LEU A 196 18.88 -11.46 6.63
CA LEU A 196 18.43 -11.01 5.32
C LEU A 196 19.61 -10.67 4.37
N PRO A 197 20.62 -9.87 4.77
CA PRO A 197 21.81 -9.66 3.95
C PRO A 197 22.58 -10.94 3.64
N LEU A 198 22.67 -11.86 4.61
CA LEU A 198 23.35 -13.12 4.43
C LEU A 198 22.67 -13.95 3.34
N ILE A 199 21.35 -14.12 3.43
CA ILE A 199 20.54 -14.83 2.43
C ILE A 199 20.64 -14.14 1.07
N ALA A 200 20.47 -12.81 1.02
CA ALA A 200 20.59 -12.08 -0.23
C ALA A 200 21.97 -12.28 -0.88
N SER A 201 23.04 -12.27 -0.09
CA SER A 201 24.40 -12.53 -0.59
C SER A 201 24.58 -13.96 -1.08
N PHE A 202 23.99 -14.97 -0.41
CA PHE A 202 24.06 -16.36 -0.86
C PHE A 202 23.29 -16.61 -2.17
N GLU A 203 22.25 -15.83 -2.41
CA GLU A 203 21.39 -15.95 -3.60
C GLU A 203 21.82 -15.05 -4.76
N ASP A 204 23.01 -14.42 -4.67
CA ASP A 204 23.51 -13.39 -5.60
C ASP A 204 22.49 -12.26 -5.84
N PHE A 205 21.77 -11.88 -4.79
CA PHE A 205 20.77 -10.82 -4.80
C PHE A 205 21.32 -9.53 -4.15
N PRO A 206 20.99 -8.34 -4.66
CA PRO A 206 21.45 -7.08 -4.07
C PRO A 206 21.04 -6.97 -2.60
N ILE A 207 21.95 -6.56 -1.71
CA ILE A 207 21.62 -6.36 -0.29
C ILE A 207 20.74 -5.12 -0.11
N LEU A 208 19.69 -5.24 0.70
CA LEU A 208 18.83 -4.12 1.06
C LEU A 208 19.65 -2.96 1.68
N PRO A 209 19.55 -1.72 1.14
CA PRO A 209 20.33 -0.58 1.61
C PRO A 209 20.21 -0.32 3.11
N ASN A 210 21.31 0.12 3.74
CA ASN A 210 21.37 0.42 5.17
C ASN A 210 20.34 1.47 5.60
N ASP A 211 20.14 2.52 4.80
CA ASP A 211 19.19 3.58 5.13
C ASP A 211 17.76 3.06 5.25
N ILE A 212 17.35 2.15 4.35
CA ILE A 212 16.03 1.50 4.38
C ILE A 212 15.93 0.60 5.60
N ARG A 213 16.95 -0.22 5.87
CA ARG A 213 16.99 -1.06 7.10
C ARG A 213 16.95 -0.20 8.38
N GLY A 214 17.59 0.96 8.38
CA GLY A 214 17.52 1.95 9.45
C GLY A 214 16.09 2.43 9.69
N SER A 215 15.40 2.89 8.64
CA SER A 215 13.99 3.30 8.71
C SER A 215 13.06 2.17 9.17
N LEU A 216 13.30 0.92 8.76
CA LEU A 216 12.50 -0.22 9.22
C LEU A 216 12.73 -0.52 10.71
N ASN A 217 13.94 -0.33 11.23
CA ASN A 217 14.20 -0.42 12.67
C ASN A 217 13.51 0.72 13.43
N GLU A 218 13.52 1.93 12.88
CA GLU A 218 12.81 3.08 13.44
C GLU A 218 11.29 2.85 13.46
N LEU A 219 10.72 2.30 12.39
CA LEU A 219 9.31 1.90 12.32
C LEU A 219 8.94 0.93 13.46
N ARG A 220 9.81 -0.05 13.74
CA ARG A 220 9.64 -0.97 14.87
C ARG A 220 9.67 -0.24 16.22
N VAL A 221 10.54 0.76 16.39
CA VAL A 221 10.59 1.55 17.63
C VAL A 221 9.24 2.25 17.85
N TYR A 222 8.70 2.94 16.85
CA TYR A 222 7.37 3.57 16.97
C TYR A 222 6.26 2.54 17.23
N ARG A 223 6.31 1.37 16.57
CA ARG A 223 5.36 0.28 16.83
C ARG A 223 5.39 -0.14 18.29
N ASN A 224 6.57 -0.29 18.87
CA ASN A 224 6.72 -0.68 20.27
C ASN A 224 6.22 0.41 21.22
N GLU A 225 6.46 1.69 20.92
CA GLU A 225 5.88 2.79 21.71
C GLU A 225 4.36 2.73 21.71
N ILE A 226 3.73 2.58 20.55
CA ILE A 226 2.27 2.50 20.45
C ILE A 226 1.74 1.25 21.15
N ALA A 227 2.41 0.10 21.02
CA ALA A 227 1.98 -1.14 21.67
C ALA A 227 2.05 -1.05 23.21
N HIS A 228 3.03 -0.36 23.76
CA HIS A 228 3.22 -0.25 25.22
C HIS A 228 2.51 0.94 25.85
N LYS A 229 2.40 2.07 25.14
CA LYS A 229 1.88 3.34 25.68
C LYS A 229 0.56 3.78 25.04
N GLY A 230 0.11 3.11 23.98
CA GLY A 230 -1.04 3.51 23.16
C GLY A 230 -0.76 4.66 22.19
N MET A 231 0.41 5.28 22.25
CA MET A 231 0.81 6.41 21.40
C MET A 231 2.32 6.57 21.30
N THR A 232 2.77 7.35 20.32
CA THR A 232 4.18 7.72 20.17
C THR A 232 4.56 8.81 21.18
N THR A 233 5.82 8.81 21.64
CA THR A 233 6.31 9.80 22.61
C THR A 233 6.28 11.23 22.05
N LYS A 234 6.50 11.37 20.74
CA LYS A 234 6.32 12.61 19.99
C LYS A 234 5.31 12.40 18.86
N PRO A 235 4.46 13.39 18.53
CA PRO A 235 3.59 13.29 17.37
C PRO A 235 4.39 12.98 16.10
N LEU A 236 3.91 12.01 15.31
CA LEU A 236 4.52 11.67 14.03
C LEU A 236 4.22 12.75 12.99
N GLU A 237 5.26 13.30 12.39
CA GLU A 237 5.14 14.23 11.27
C GLU A 237 4.91 13.46 9.95
N LYS A 238 4.29 14.15 8.98
CA LYS A 238 4.07 13.61 7.63
C LYS A 238 5.38 13.14 7.00
N SER A 239 6.44 13.94 7.07
CA SER A 239 7.78 13.65 6.51
C SER A 239 8.38 12.36 7.06
N THR A 240 8.32 12.17 8.37
CA THR A 240 8.78 10.95 9.06
C THR A 240 7.97 9.75 8.56
N MET A 241 6.64 9.83 8.63
CA MET A 241 5.79 8.71 8.22
C MET A 241 5.92 8.37 6.72
N SER A 242 6.08 9.37 5.85
CA SER A 242 6.38 9.17 4.42
C SER A 242 7.63 8.33 4.22
N THR A 243 8.70 8.62 4.99
CA THR A 243 9.96 7.89 4.91
C THR A 243 9.81 6.45 5.38
N LEU A 244 9.12 6.25 6.52
CA LEU A 244 8.88 4.92 7.08
C LEU A 244 8.01 4.06 6.15
N LEU A 245 6.94 4.63 5.59
CA LEU A 245 6.00 3.92 4.71
C LEU A 245 6.61 3.64 3.34
N CYS A 246 7.42 4.56 2.80
CA CYS A 246 8.23 4.33 1.60
C CYS A 246 9.23 3.19 1.83
N SER A 247 9.91 3.17 2.98
CA SER A 247 10.83 2.08 3.36
C SER A 247 10.11 0.74 3.48
N ALA A 248 8.95 0.70 4.14
CA ALA A 248 8.14 -0.51 4.27
C ALA A 248 7.69 -1.05 2.89
N SER A 249 7.18 -0.17 2.04
CA SER A 249 6.72 -0.56 0.69
C SER A 249 7.86 -1.05 -0.19
N PHE A 250 9.02 -0.37 -0.15
CA PHE A 250 10.21 -0.82 -0.85
C PHE A 250 10.67 -2.19 -0.34
N ALA A 251 10.73 -2.37 0.97
CA ALA A 251 11.12 -3.64 1.59
C ALA A 251 10.19 -4.78 1.19
N MET A 252 8.88 -4.53 1.14
CA MET A 252 7.89 -5.51 0.69
C MET A 252 8.11 -5.93 -0.77
N GLY A 253 8.36 -4.97 -1.67
CA GLY A 253 8.72 -5.28 -3.06
C GLY A 253 10.05 -6.04 -3.18
N TYR A 254 11.06 -5.63 -2.41
CA TYR A 254 12.37 -6.29 -2.35
C TYR A 254 12.25 -7.75 -1.88
N LEU A 255 11.52 -7.98 -0.79
CA LEU A 255 11.33 -9.30 -0.19
C LEU A 255 10.60 -10.25 -1.15
N LYS A 256 9.58 -9.76 -1.85
CA LYS A 256 8.90 -10.52 -2.91
C LYS A 256 9.87 -10.95 -4.02
N LEU A 257 10.71 -10.04 -4.51
CA LEU A 257 11.67 -10.35 -5.58
C LEU A 257 12.76 -11.33 -5.10
N LEU A 258 13.21 -11.20 -3.85
CA LEU A 258 14.16 -12.14 -3.25
C LEU A 258 13.54 -13.53 -3.11
N GLU A 259 12.28 -13.63 -2.67
CA GLU A 259 11.55 -14.89 -2.61
C GLU A 259 11.41 -15.55 -3.99
N GLU A 260 11.05 -14.78 -5.03
CA GLU A 260 11.00 -15.28 -6.40
C GLU A 260 12.37 -15.80 -6.88
N LYS A 261 13.46 -15.14 -6.49
CA LYS A 261 14.84 -15.55 -6.80
C LYS A 261 15.22 -16.85 -6.07
N ILE A 262 14.94 -16.94 -4.77
CA ILE A 262 15.15 -18.14 -3.94
C ILE A 262 14.36 -19.32 -4.53
N ASN A 263 13.12 -19.11 -4.95
CA ASN A 263 12.32 -20.20 -5.52
C ASN A 263 12.87 -20.65 -6.87
N LYS A 264 13.38 -19.74 -7.71
CA LYS A 264 13.99 -20.10 -9.00
C LYS A 264 15.32 -20.84 -8.88
N ASN A 265 16.16 -20.48 -7.90
CA ASN A 265 17.48 -21.10 -7.72
C ASN A 265 17.40 -22.51 -7.10
N HIS A 266 16.27 -22.85 -6.47
CA HIS A 266 16.08 -24.09 -5.72
C HIS A 266 14.90 -24.95 -6.24
N LEU A 267 14.44 -24.67 -7.46
CA LEU A 267 13.63 -25.54 -8.30
C LEU A 267 14.55 -26.32 -9.25
#